data_AF-S6W3V4-F1
#
_entry.id   AF-S6W3V4-F1
#
_cell.length_a   1.000
_cell.length_b   1.000
_cell.length_c   1.000
_cell.angle_alpha   90.00
_cell.angle_beta   90.00
_cell.angle_gamma   90.00
#
_symmetry.space_group_name_H-M   'P 1'
#
loop_
_entity.id
_entity.type
_entity.pdbx_description
1 polymer ?
#
loop_
_entity_poly.entity_id
_entity_poly.type
_entity_poly.pdbx_seq_one_letter_code
_entity_poly.pdbx_strand_id
1 'polypeptide(L)'
;MRVDLGEHADLEGLPRFQMAVQQVRRLGRLMYVTGGLAAFALLLALSIDLFSPGSLWMAVLGNAAAALLLLSAGLQSARHVALWRARAWGAPASGESPETAATLDETGWYERLLTRLSDAGQSMVSYIGSSTLWLGGWALLALIIIRAFWNLTLLGSDLSALGSLVGSIMLLLAFGLLVIERQLSGEPEGQSPEAGPLAQLVRMTLIVLLIGALCLFFSSADRVWPARLAVLIGLLPLGVALEFVL
;
A
#
# COMPACT_ATOMS: atom_id res chain seq x y z
N MET A 1 -1.49 1.31 24.54
CA MET A 1 -0.43 1.58 25.53
C MET A 1 -0.30 3.09 25.65
N ARG A 2 -0.87 3.71 26.69
CA ARG A 2 -0.66 5.14 26.96
C ARG A 2 0.76 5.28 27.48
N VAL A 3 1.63 5.90 26.69
CA VAL A 3 2.95 6.31 27.14
C VAL A 3 2.73 7.56 27.96
N ASP A 4 2.93 7.47 29.28
CA ASP A 4 3.07 8.64 30.15
C ASP A 4 4.26 9.45 29.64
N LEU A 5 3.95 10.50 28.87
CA LEU A 5 4.89 11.57 28.61
C LEU A 5 4.99 12.35 29.93
N GLY A 6 5.95 11.96 30.76
CA GLY A 6 6.25 12.68 31.99
C GLY A 6 6.38 14.17 31.70
N GLU A 7 5.67 14.97 32.48
CA GLU A 7 5.79 16.43 32.55
C GLU A 7 7.28 16.79 32.50
N HIS A 8 7.68 17.47 31.42
CA HIS A 8 9.03 18.04 31.20
C HIS A 8 10.13 17.14 30.61
N ALA A 9 9.82 15.97 30.04
CA ALA A 9 10.77 15.33 29.11
C ALA A 9 10.79 16.11 27.78
N ASP A 10 11.73 17.05 27.69
CA ASP A 10 11.99 17.94 26.56
C ASP A 10 11.86 17.20 25.22
N LEU A 11 10.73 17.41 24.53
CA LEU A 11 10.40 16.75 23.25
C LEU A 11 11.50 17.00 22.20
N GLU A 12 12.27 18.08 22.39
CA GLU A 12 13.43 18.48 21.60
C GLU A 12 14.62 17.50 21.71
N GLY A 13 14.76 16.76 22.81
CA GLY A 13 15.88 15.84 23.04
C GLY A 13 15.72 14.44 22.42
N LEU A 14 14.53 14.11 21.90
CA LEU A 14 14.25 12.78 21.36
C LEU A 14 14.55 12.72 19.85
N PRO A 15 15.50 11.87 19.39
CA PRO A 15 15.96 11.85 17.99
C PRO A 15 14.85 11.54 16.96
N ARG A 16 13.78 10.87 17.41
CA ARG A 16 12.57 10.59 16.62
C ARG A 16 11.77 11.82 16.20
N PHE A 17 11.80 12.92 16.96
CA PHE A 17 11.09 14.15 16.62
C PHE A 17 11.91 15.03 15.69
N GLN A 18 13.23 15.11 15.90
CA GLN A 18 14.15 15.87 15.04
C GLN A 18 14.23 15.32 13.61
N MET A 19 14.22 13.99 13.45
CA MET A 19 14.32 13.34 12.14
C MET A 19 12.97 13.16 11.43
N ALA A 20 11.85 13.51 12.07
CA ALA A 20 10.50 13.24 11.57
C ALA A 20 10.24 13.87 10.19
N VAL A 21 10.71 15.10 9.95
CA VAL A 21 10.51 15.81 8.67
C VAL A 21 11.22 15.09 7.50
N GLN A 22 12.43 14.59 7.74
CA GLN A 22 13.18 13.84 6.72
C GLN A 22 12.53 12.48 6.46
N GLN A 23 12.07 11.81 7.53
CA GLN A 23 11.37 10.53 7.44
C GLN A 23 10.07 10.65 6.64
N VAL A 24 9.27 11.70 6.85
CA VAL A 24 8.05 11.98 6.08
C VAL A 24 8.33 12.09 4.59
N ARG A 25 9.38 12.81 4.20
CA ARG A 25 9.75 12.98 2.78
C ARG A 25 10.16 11.66 2.15
N ARG A 26 11.00 10.87 2.84
CA ARG A 26 11.46 9.56 2.38
C ARG A 26 10.28 8.59 2.22
N LEU A 27 9.43 8.46 3.24
CA LEU A 27 8.23 7.61 3.20
C LEU A 27 7.26 8.04 2.11
N GLY A 28 7.09 9.34 1.90
CA GLY A 28 6.26 9.86 0.80
C GLY A 28 6.78 9.48 -0.58
N ARG A 29 8.08 9.63 -0.82
CA ARG A 29 8.68 9.22 -2.10
C ARG A 29 8.49 7.73 -2.34
N LEU A 30 8.71 6.89 -1.34
CA LEU A 30 8.49 5.44 -1.44
C LEU A 30 7.02 5.10 -1.69
N MET A 31 6.09 5.78 -1.01
CA MET A 31 4.64 5.60 -1.20
C MET A 31 4.23 5.91 -2.64
N TYR A 32 4.70 7.03 -3.22
CA TYR A 32 4.37 7.39 -4.59
C TYR A 32 5.03 6.46 -5.62
N VAL A 33 6.28 6.05 -5.40
CA VAL A 33 6.97 5.11 -6.31
C VAL A 33 6.27 3.75 -6.31
N THR A 34 5.97 3.20 -5.13
CA THR A 34 5.28 1.91 -4.99
C THR A 34 3.85 1.97 -5.50
N GLY A 35 3.11 3.04 -5.18
CA GLY A 35 1.74 3.25 -5.67
C GLY A 35 1.68 3.44 -7.18
N GLY A 36 2.62 4.19 -7.76
CA GLY A 36 2.73 4.37 -9.21
C GLY A 36 3.07 3.06 -9.93
N LEU A 37 4.01 2.27 -9.40
CA LEU A 37 4.34 0.95 -9.93
C LEU A 37 3.16 -0.02 -9.84
N ALA A 38 2.43 -0.02 -8.71
CA ALA A 38 1.21 -0.79 -8.55
C ALA A 38 0.15 -0.44 -9.60
N ALA A 39 -0.15 0.85 -9.77
CA ALA A 39 -1.12 1.33 -10.74
C ALA A 39 -0.70 0.94 -12.17
N PHE A 40 0.57 1.10 -12.51
CA PHE A 40 1.11 0.70 -13.81
C PHE A 40 1.00 -0.82 -14.04
N ALA A 41 1.38 -1.63 -13.06
CA ALA A 41 1.25 -3.09 -13.14
C ALA A 41 -0.22 -3.53 -13.29
N LEU A 42 -1.15 -2.88 -12.59
CA LEU A 42 -2.58 -3.14 -12.71
C LEU A 42 -3.12 -2.75 -14.09
N LEU A 43 -2.75 -1.58 -14.61
CA LEU A 43 -3.15 -1.13 -15.95
C LEU A 43 -2.65 -2.10 -17.03
N LEU A 44 -1.41 -2.59 -16.90
CA LEU A 44 -0.87 -3.61 -17.79
C LEU A 44 -1.64 -4.93 -17.67
N ALA A 45 -1.94 -5.38 -16.45
CA ALA A 45 -2.71 -6.60 -16.21
C ALA A 45 -4.10 -6.53 -16.87
N LEU A 46 -4.82 -5.42 -16.68
CA LEU A 46 -6.14 -5.18 -17.28
C LEU A 46 -6.06 -5.09 -18.81
N SER A 47 -5.01 -4.45 -19.33
CA SER A 47 -4.79 -4.35 -20.77
C SER A 47 -4.52 -5.73 -21.38
N ILE A 48 -3.71 -6.57 -20.72
CA ILE A 48 -3.41 -7.94 -21.17
C ILE A 48 -4.66 -8.82 -21.09
N ASP A 49 -5.45 -8.72 -20.02
CA ASP A 49 -6.69 -9.48 -19.87
C ASP A 49 -7.69 -9.20 -21.01
N LEU A 50 -7.75 -7.95 -21.49
CA LEU A 50 -8.59 -7.58 -22.63
C LEU A 50 -8.21 -8.31 -23.93
N PHE A 51 -6.92 -8.58 -24.15
CA PHE A 51 -6.42 -9.20 -25.38
C PHE A 51 -6.15 -10.71 -25.27
N SER A 52 -5.85 -11.21 -24.06
CA SER A 52 -5.53 -12.61 -23.81
C SER A 52 -6.08 -13.03 -22.44
N PRO A 53 -7.40 -13.29 -22.36
CA PRO A 53 -8.04 -13.71 -21.12
C PRO A 53 -7.43 -15.01 -20.61
N GLY A 54 -7.16 -15.09 -19.29
CA GLY A 54 -6.59 -16.29 -18.68
C GLY A 54 -5.09 -16.48 -18.97
N SER A 55 -4.36 -15.41 -19.23
CA SER A 55 -2.89 -15.45 -19.34
C SER A 55 -2.21 -15.49 -17.96
N LEU A 56 -1.06 -16.17 -17.87
CA LEU A 56 -0.20 -16.18 -16.68
C LEU A 56 0.21 -14.76 -16.24
N TRP A 57 0.36 -13.84 -17.20
CA TRP A 57 0.67 -12.43 -16.95
C TRP A 57 -0.27 -11.79 -15.95
N MET A 58 -1.55 -12.14 -16.02
CA MET A 58 -2.59 -11.57 -15.18
C MET A 58 -2.38 -11.94 -13.71
N ALA A 59 -2.07 -13.20 -13.44
CA ALA A 59 -1.79 -13.67 -12.08
C ALA A 59 -0.52 -13.01 -11.50
N VAL A 60 0.56 -12.95 -12.29
CA VAL A 60 1.83 -12.37 -11.83
C VAL A 60 1.73 -10.86 -11.61
N LEU A 61 1.21 -10.11 -12.59
CA LEU A 61 1.08 -8.66 -12.51
C LEU A 61 0.02 -8.24 -11.50
N GLY A 62 -1.10 -8.98 -11.40
CA GLY A 62 -2.15 -8.73 -10.43
C GLY A 62 -1.66 -8.90 -8.99
N ASN A 63 -0.95 -10.00 -8.70
CA ASN A 63 -0.39 -10.23 -7.36
C ASN A 63 0.74 -9.25 -7.02
N ALA A 64 1.59 -8.90 -7.98
CA ALA A 64 2.59 -7.85 -7.80
C ALA A 64 1.96 -6.47 -7.54
N ALA A 65 0.92 -6.11 -8.29
CA ALA A 65 0.17 -4.88 -8.07
C ALA A 65 -0.47 -4.86 -6.69
N ALA A 66 -1.16 -5.93 -6.28
CA ALA A 66 -1.77 -6.04 -4.96
C ALA A 66 -0.75 -5.90 -3.83
N ALA A 67 0.41 -6.55 -3.92
CA ALA A 67 1.47 -6.43 -2.92
C ALA A 67 2.04 -5.00 -2.85
N LEU A 68 2.29 -4.37 -4.01
CA LEU A 68 2.78 -2.99 -4.07
C LEU A 68 1.75 -1.97 -3.54
N LEU A 69 0.46 -2.21 -3.75
CA LEU A 69 -0.62 -1.39 -3.19
C LEU A 69 -0.66 -1.48 -1.66
N LEU A 70 -0.57 -2.69 -1.11
CA LEU A 70 -0.54 -2.90 0.34
C LEU A 70 0.71 -2.27 0.97
N LEU A 71 1.87 -2.37 0.29
CA LEU A 71 3.07 -1.67 0.73
C LEU A 71 2.88 -0.14 0.70
N SER A 72 2.25 0.41 -0.35
CA SER A 72 1.93 1.83 -0.44
C SER A 72 0.98 2.27 0.69
N ALA A 73 -0.04 1.46 1.02
CA ALA A 73 -0.95 1.70 2.12
C ALA A 73 -0.23 1.69 3.49
N GLY A 74 0.67 0.73 3.72
CA GLY A 74 1.50 0.68 4.92
C GLY A 74 2.42 1.90 5.06
N LEU A 75 3.08 2.30 3.95
CA LEU A 75 3.91 3.51 3.89
C LEU A 75 3.11 4.79 4.14
N GLN A 76 1.88 4.86 3.64
CA GLN A 76 0.97 5.97 3.90
C GLN A 76 0.61 6.08 5.38
N SER A 77 0.27 4.95 6.02
CA SER A 77 -0.05 4.90 7.45
C SER A 77 1.15 5.38 8.29
N ALA A 78 2.34 4.85 8.04
CA ALA A 78 3.58 5.27 8.70
C ALA A 78 3.88 6.77 8.46
N ARG A 79 3.72 7.25 7.23
CA ARG A 79 3.88 8.67 6.90
C ARG A 79 2.92 9.55 7.69
N HIS A 80 1.68 9.11 7.91
CA HIS A 80 0.70 9.87 8.69
C HIS A 80 1.16 10.04 10.15
N VAL A 81 1.68 8.98 10.77
CA VAL A 81 2.22 9.03 12.14
C VAL A 81 3.48 9.91 12.20
N ALA A 82 4.39 9.78 11.23
CA ALA A 82 5.57 10.64 11.15
C ALA A 82 5.21 12.13 10.92
N LEU A 83 4.17 12.42 10.14
CA LEU A 83 3.63 13.78 9.96
C LEU A 83 3.05 14.34 11.25
N TRP A 84 2.32 13.52 12.01
CA TRP A 84 1.82 13.92 13.33
C TRP A 84 2.98 14.27 14.27
N ARG A 85 4.05 13.45 14.31
CA ARG A 85 5.26 13.76 15.12
C ARG A 85 5.92 15.07 14.69
N ALA A 86 6.06 15.29 13.38
CA ALA A 86 6.64 16.52 12.85
C ALA A 86 5.80 17.77 13.20
N ARG A 87 4.48 17.66 13.21
CA ARG A 87 3.57 18.74 13.64
C ARG A 87 3.62 18.99 15.14
N ALA A 88 3.71 17.93 15.94
CA ALA A 88 3.84 18.04 17.40
C ALA A 88 5.16 18.76 17.80
N TRP A 89 6.23 18.60 17.02
CA TRP A 89 7.49 19.32 17.23
C TRP A 89 7.43 20.80 16.81
N GLY A 90 6.62 21.14 15.80
CA GLY A 90 6.52 22.50 15.25
C GLY A 90 5.33 23.34 15.74
N ALA A 91 4.53 22.86 16.69
CA ALA A 91 3.30 23.53 17.11
C ALA A 91 3.54 24.54 18.25
N PRO A 92 3.25 25.85 18.07
CA PRO A 92 2.91 26.73 19.18
C PRO A 92 1.55 26.34 19.78
N ALA A 93 1.40 26.49 21.09
CA ALA A 93 0.17 26.17 21.82
C ALA A 93 -0.94 27.21 21.55
N SER A 94 -1.87 26.89 20.65
CA SER A 94 -3.18 27.57 20.49
C SER A 94 -3.97 26.76 19.44
N GLY A 95 -5.17 26.23 19.70
CA GLY A 95 -6.31 26.93 20.27
C GLY A 95 -6.98 27.75 19.17
N GLU A 96 -7.87 27.12 18.38
CA GLU A 96 -9.10 27.72 17.82
C GLU A 96 -9.78 26.75 16.84
N SER A 97 -11.01 26.40 17.20
CA SER A 97 -11.98 25.71 16.36
C SER A 97 -12.63 26.76 15.45
N PRO A 98 -12.76 26.55 14.13
CA PRO A 98 -13.58 27.43 13.33
C PRO A 98 -15.06 27.07 13.55
N GLU A 99 -15.77 27.95 14.25
CA GLU A 99 -17.21 28.13 14.07
C GLU A 99 -17.45 28.58 12.62
N THR A 100 -18.23 27.82 11.86
CA THR A 100 -18.72 28.27 10.56
C THR A 100 -20.24 28.29 10.58
N ALA A 101 -20.76 29.50 10.42
CA ALA A 101 -22.15 29.89 10.50
C ALA A 101 -23.05 29.20 9.46
N ALA A 102 -24.29 28.96 9.90
CA ALA A 102 -25.41 28.55 9.07
C ALA A 102 -25.70 29.59 7.96
N THR A 103 -25.87 29.11 6.73
CA THR A 103 -26.58 29.84 5.68
C THR A 103 -27.80 29.04 5.23
N LEU A 104 -28.95 29.68 5.41
CA LEU A 104 -30.30 29.19 5.14
C LEU A 104 -30.54 28.93 3.64
N ASP A 105 -31.08 27.75 3.38
CA ASP A 105 -32.20 27.42 2.48
C ASP A 105 -32.42 28.25 1.21
N GLU A 106 -31.92 27.71 0.08
CA GLU A 106 -32.62 27.74 -1.21
C GLU A 106 -32.11 26.62 -2.14
N THR A 107 -32.09 25.37 -1.66
CA THR A 107 -31.46 24.25 -2.36
C THR A 107 -32.45 23.20 -2.89
N GLY A 108 -32.38 22.96 -4.21
CA GLY A 108 -33.19 21.95 -4.92
C GLY A 108 -33.03 20.54 -4.35
N TRP A 109 -33.96 19.64 -4.66
CA TRP A 109 -33.96 18.26 -4.15
C TRP A 109 -32.64 17.50 -4.43
N TYR A 110 -31.98 17.81 -5.55
CA TYR A 110 -30.67 17.28 -5.93
C TYR A 110 -29.58 17.77 -4.97
N GLU A 111 -29.52 19.08 -4.71
CA GLU A 111 -28.57 19.64 -3.75
C GLU A 111 -28.81 19.09 -2.34
N ARG A 112 -30.07 18.85 -1.95
CA ARG A 112 -30.41 18.22 -0.66
C ARG A 112 -29.99 16.75 -0.57
N LEU A 113 -30.01 16.01 -1.67
CA LEU A 113 -29.47 14.65 -1.71
C LEU A 113 -27.95 14.67 -1.65
N LEU A 114 -27.32 15.59 -2.37
CA LEU A 114 -25.87 15.82 -2.37
C LEU A 114 -25.36 16.27 -1.00
N THR A 115 -26.05 17.20 -0.33
CA THR A 115 -25.69 17.62 1.02
C THR A 115 -25.89 16.50 2.01
N ARG A 116 -26.98 15.73 1.95
CA ARG A 116 -27.14 14.53 2.80
C ARG A 116 -26.08 13.48 2.55
N LEU A 117 -25.69 13.23 1.31
CA LEU A 117 -24.64 12.29 0.96
C LEU A 117 -23.26 12.82 1.37
N SER A 118 -23.04 14.13 1.24
CA SER A 118 -21.85 14.83 1.69
C SER A 118 -21.74 14.81 3.21
N ASP A 119 -22.81 15.13 3.94
CA ASP A 119 -22.88 15.14 5.40
C ASP A 119 -22.77 13.72 5.97
N ALA A 120 -23.41 12.73 5.32
CA ALA A 120 -23.23 11.32 5.64
C ALA A 120 -21.78 10.87 5.37
N GLY A 121 -21.20 11.27 4.24
CA GLY A 121 -19.79 10.99 3.92
C GLY A 121 -18.83 11.66 4.89
N GLN A 122 -19.09 12.92 5.26
CA GLN A 122 -18.26 13.74 6.11
C GLN A 122 -18.36 13.32 7.57
N SER A 123 -19.55 12.94 8.03
CA SER A 123 -19.74 12.33 9.35
C SER A 123 -19.04 10.97 9.41
N MET A 124 -19.19 10.09 8.41
CA MET A 124 -18.51 8.80 8.35
C MET A 124 -16.98 8.95 8.29
N VAL A 125 -16.47 9.94 7.55
CA VAL A 125 -15.05 10.33 7.52
C VAL A 125 -14.58 10.90 8.86
N SER A 126 -15.42 11.62 9.59
CA SER A 126 -15.10 12.18 10.91
C SER A 126 -15.05 11.12 12.02
N TYR A 127 -15.89 10.08 11.94
CA TYR A 127 -15.93 8.97 12.91
C TYR A 127 -14.82 7.94 12.69
N ILE A 128 -14.52 7.60 11.43
CA ILE A 128 -13.53 6.55 11.09
C ILE A 128 -12.12 7.14 10.89
N GLY A 129 -12.04 8.44 10.58
CA GLY A 129 -10.81 9.11 10.18
C GLY A 129 -10.51 8.85 8.70
N SER A 130 -10.26 9.93 7.95
CA SER A 130 -9.92 9.87 6.51
C SER A 130 -8.78 8.89 6.19
N SER A 131 -7.79 8.77 7.09
CA SER A 131 -6.65 7.86 6.92
C SER A 131 -7.04 6.38 6.96
N THR A 132 -7.99 6.01 7.82
CA THR A 132 -8.44 4.62 7.99
C THR A 132 -9.30 4.18 6.81
N LEU A 133 -10.19 5.07 6.33
CA LEU A 133 -10.99 4.82 5.12
C LEU A 133 -10.11 4.63 3.88
N TRP A 134 -9.06 5.43 3.75
CA TRP A 134 -8.14 5.32 2.62
C TRP A 134 -7.31 4.03 2.68
N LEU A 135 -6.86 3.63 3.88
CA LEU A 135 -6.17 2.36 4.09
C LEU A 135 -7.08 1.16 3.78
N GLY A 136 -8.31 1.18 4.29
CA GLY A 136 -9.33 0.19 3.97
C GLY A 136 -9.68 0.16 2.48
N GLY A 137 -9.71 1.31 1.81
CA GLY A 137 -9.92 1.43 0.37
C GLY A 137 -8.84 0.71 -0.44
N TRP A 138 -7.56 0.91 -0.11
CA TRP A 138 -6.45 0.18 -0.76
C TRP A 138 -6.49 -1.32 -0.48
N ALA A 139 -6.81 -1.71 0.76
CA ALA A 139 -6.92 -3.12 1.14
C ALA A 139 -8.07 -3.80 0.39
N LEU A 140 -9.24 -3.17 0.33
CA LEU A 140 -10.39 -3.65 -0.43
C LEU A 140 -10.07 -3.75 -1.92
N LEU A 141 -9.40 -2.75 -2.49
CA LEU A 141 -8.99 -2.78 -3.89
C LEU A 141 -8.00 -3.92 -4.16
N ALA A 142 -7.06 -4.18 -3.25
CA ALA A 142 -6.17 -5.34 -3.34
C ALA A 142 -6.95 -6.68 -3.28
N LEU A 143 -7.95 -6.80 -2.39
CA LEU A 143 -8.84 -7.97 -2.33
C LEU A 143 -9.61 -8.18 -3.63
N ILE A 144 -10.14 -7.10 -4.23
CA ILE A 144 -10.84 -7.15 -5.51
C ILE A 144 -9.91 -7.63 -6.62
N ILE A 145 -8.68 -7.11 -6.69
CA ILE A 145 -7.66 -7.51 -7.67
C ILE A 145 -7.37 -9.02 -7.55
N ILE A 146 -7.07 -9.48 -6.34
CA ILE A 146 -6.74 -10.90 -6.11
C ILE A 146 -7.94 -11.76 -6.50
N ARG A 147 -9.15 -11.38 -6.08
CA ARG A 147 -10.37 -12.13 -6.39
C ARG A 147 -10.69 -12.17 -7.89
N ALA A 148 -10.43 -11.09 -8.62
CA ALA A 148 -10.68 -10.98 -10.05
C ALA A 148 -9.76 -11.88 -10.87
N PHE A 149 -8.49 -11.98 -10.46
CA PHE A 149 -7.46 -12.72 -11.20
C PHE A 149 -7.19 -14.13 -10.64
N TRP A 150 -7.94 -14.55 -9.63
CA TRP A 150 -7.83 -15.87 -9.03
C TRP A 150 -8.39 -16.96 -9.94
N ASN A 151 -7.52 -17.61 -10.72
CA ASN A 151 -7.90 -18.73 -11.56
C ASN A 151 -6.87 -19.87 -11.53
N LEU A 152 -7.22 -21.02 -10.96
CA LEU A 152 -6.32 -22.18 -10.89
C LEU A 152 -6.30 -23.04 -12.16
N THR A 153 -7.17 -22.76 -13.15
CA THR A 153 -7.24 -23.51 -14.41
C THR A 153 -6.34 -22.93 -15.50
N LEU A 154 -5.43 -22.01 -15.14
CA LEU A 154 -4.47 -21.40 -16.08
C LEU A 154 -3.60 -22.48 -16.73
N LEU A 155 -3.47 -22.41 -18.05
CA LEU A 155 -2.63 -23.29 -18.85
C LEU A 155 -1.20 -22.77 -18.92
N GLY A 156 -0.24 -23.68 -19.17
CA GLY A 156 1.14 -23.30 -19.42
C GLY A 156 1.25 -22.47 -20.70
N SER A 157 2.05 -21.42 -20.68
CA SER A 157 2.25 -20.52 -21.82
C SER A 157 3.74 -20.31 -22.09
N ASP A 158 4.14 -20.34 -23.36
CA ASP A 158 5.51 -20.06 -23.77
C ASP A 158 5.74 -18.55 -23.86
N LEU A 159 6.42 -18.01 -22.85
CA LEU A 159 6.65 -16.56 -22.68
C LEU A 159 8.11 -16.15 -22.93
N SER A 160 8.97 -17.07 -23.38
CA SER A 160 10.42 -17.08 -23.12
C SER A 160 11.16 -15.72 -23.21
N ALA A 161 10.95 -14.93 -24.26
CA ALA A 161 11.65 -13.64 -24.42
C ALA A 161 11.05 -12.51 -23.54
N LEU A 162 9.74 -12.30 -23.56
CA LEU A 162 9.09 -11.24 -22.77
C LEU A 162 9.05 -11.59 -21.28
N GLY A 163 8.82 -12.87 -20.97
CA GLY A 163 8.84 -13.41 -19.60
C GLY A 163 10.19 -13.21 -18.93
N SER A 164 11.30 -13.44 -19.64
CA SER A 164 12.64 -13.20 -19.09
C SER A 164 12.94 -11.72 -18.88
N LEU A 165 12.51 -10.85 -19.79
CA LEU A 165 12.65 -9.40 -19.64
C LEU A 165 11.88 -8.88 -18.41
N VAL A 166 10.59 -9.23 -18.30
CA VAL A 166 9.76 -8.78 -17.16
C VAL A 166 10.23 -9.42 -15.86
N GLY A 167 10.60 -10.71 -15.88
CA GLY A 167 11.19 -11.38 -14.71
C GLY A 167 12.46 -10.68 -14.24
N SER A 168 13.31 -10.19 -15.15
CA SER A 168 14.51 -9.42 -14.81
C SER A 168 14.16 -8.05 -14.19
N ILE A 169 13.13 -7.36 -14.69
CA ILE A 169 12.63 -6.11 -14.10
C ILE A 169 12.10 -6.37 -12.69
N MET A 170 11.35 -7.46 -12.47
CA MET A 170 10.86 -7.85 -11.14
C MET A 170 12.01 -8.14 -10.18
N LEU A 171 13.08 -8.80 -10.63
CA LEU A 171 14.29 -9.00 -9.84
C LEU A 171 14.98 -7.69 -9.47
N LEU A 172 15.07 -6.73 -10.41
CA LEU A 172 15.65 -5.40 -10.14
C LEU A 172 14.82 -4.63 -9.11
N LEU A 173 13.49 -4.67 -9.22
CA LEU A 173 12.59 -4.10 -8.23
C LEU A 173 12.73 -4.79 -6.87
N ALA A 174 12.81 -6.11 -6.85
CA ALA A 174 13.04 -6.88 -5.63
C ALA A 174 14.39 -6.51 -4.99
N PHE A 175 15.45 -6.34 -5.78
CA PHE A 175 16.72 -5.86 -5.24
C PHE A 175 16.60 -4.46 -4.62
N GLY A 176 15.92 -3.53 -5.27
CA GLY A 176 15.66 -2.20 -4.72
C GLY A 176 14.89 -2.24 -3.39
N LEU A 177 13.87 -3.10 -3.30
CA LEU A 177 13.12 -3.34 -2.08
C LEU A 177 13.97 -4.03 -1.00
N LEU A 178 14.91 -4.90 -1.36
CA LEU A 178 15.83 -5.55 -0.40
C LEU A 178 16.75 -4.53 0.24
N VAL A 179 17.24 -3.55 -0.52
CA VAL A 179 18.03 -2.44 0.02
C VAL A 179 17.20 -1.62 1.01
N ILE A 180 15.93 -1.35 0.69
CA ILE A 180 15.00 -0.63 1.59
C ILE A 180 14.71 -1.45 2.85
N GLU A 181 14.44 -2.74 2.72
CA GLU A 181 14.22 -3.66 3.84
C GLU A 181 15.42 -3.65 4.78
N ARG A 182 16.63 -3.78 4.22
CA ARG A 182 17.86 -3.80 5.00
C ARG A 182 18.06 -2.48 5.72
N GLN A 183 17.76 -1.36 5.06
CA GLN A 183 17.81 -0.04 5.68
C GLN A 183 16.82 0.09 6.84
N LEU A 184 15.57 -0.35 6.67
CA LEU A 184 14.55 -0.31 7.73
C LEU A 184 14.91 -1.22 8.92
N SER A 185 15.41 -2.42 8.65
CA SER A 185 15.82 -3.37 9.70
C SER A 185 17.01 -2.90 10.54
N GLY A 186 17.81 -1.96 9.99
CA GLY A 186 18.97 -1.39 10.67
C GLY A 186 18.68 -0.11 11.45
N GLU A 187 17.46 0.44 11.36
CA GLU A 187 17.08 1.64 12.11
C GLU A 187 16.80 1.28 13.59
N PRO A 188 17.39 2.01 14.56
CA PRO A 188 17.15 1.74 15.98
C PRO A 188 15.72 2.09 16.39
N GLU A 189 15.10 1.25 17.24
CA GLU A 189 13.69 1.39 17.66
C GLU A 189 13.38 2.74 18.32
N GLY A 190 14.36 3.38 18.96
CA GLY A 190 14.23 4.70 19.55
C GLY A 190 14.06 5.84 18.53
N GLN A 191 14.43 5.60 17.26
CA GLN A 191 14.33 6.57 16.17
C GLN A 191 13.07 6.38 15.32
N SER A 192 12.67 5.14 15.03
CA SER A 192 11.50 4.84 14.20
C SER A 192 10.79 3.53 14.65
N PRO A 193 9.76 3.61 15.51
CA PRO A 193 9.03 2.41 15.95
C PRO A 193 8.26 1.69 14.83
N GLU A 194 8.06 2.35 13.69
CA GLU A 194 7.34 1.81 12.52
C GLU A 194 8.25 1.00 11.58
N ALA A 195 9.57 1.05 11.74
CA ALA A 195 10.50 0.42 10.81
C ALA A 195 10.37 -1.11 10.78
N GLY A 196 10.11 -1.74 11.93
CA GLY A 196 9.91 -3.19 12.05
C GLY A 196 8.71 -3.69 11.23
N PRO A 197 7.48 -3.22 11.52
CA PRO A 197 6.29 -3.60 10.74
C PRO A 197 6.41 -3.27 9.25
N LEU A 198 7.01 -2.13 8.89
CA LEU A 198 7.26 -1.79 7.48
C LEU A 198 8.23 -2.77 6.81
N ALA A 199 9.29 -3.19 7.50
CA ALA A 199 10.23 -4.17 6.96
C ALA A 199 9.52 -5.52 6.68
N GLN A 200 8.56 -5.93 7.52
CA GLN A 200 7.75 -7.13 7.28
C GLN A 200 6.88 -7.00 6.02
N LEU A 201 6.23 -5.85 5.80
CA LEU A 201 5.46 -5.58 4.56
C LEU A 201 6.37 -5.58 3.32
N VAL A 202 7.57 -5.01 3.43
CA VAL A 202 8.56 -5.05 2.34
C VAL A 202 8.98 -6.49 2.05
N ARG A 203 9.25 -7.32 3.08
CA ARG A 203 9.59 -8.75 2.92
C ARG A 203 8.49 -9.52 2.20
N MET A 204 7.24 -9.30 2.58
CA MET A 204 6.11 -9.90 1.88
C MET A 204 6.11 -9.50 0.40
N THR A 205 6.30 -8.21 0.10
CA THR A 205 6.34 -7.71 -1.29
C THR A 205 7.50 -8.32 -2.07
N LEU A 206 8.67 -8.45 -1.44
CA LEU A 206 9.84 -9.13 -2.00
C LEU A 206 9.54 -10.57 -2.39
N ILE A 207 8.92 -11.34 -1.50
CA ILE A 207 8.56 -12.73 -1.74
C ILE A 207 7.63 -12.85 -2.95
N VAL A 208 6.61 -11.98 -3.04
CA VAL A 208 5.67 -11.96 -4.17
C VAL A 208 6.40 -11.66 -5.49
N LEU A 209 7.30 -10.68 -5.53
CA LEU A 209 8.07 -10.35 -6.73
C LEU A 209 9.05 -11.46 -7.13
N LEU A 210 9.75 -12.07 -6.17
CA LEU A 210 10.69 -13.16 -6.43
C LEU A 210 10.00 -14.40 -6.98
N ILE A 211 8.86 -14.78 -6.39
CA ILE A 211 8.07 -15.92 -6.87
C ILE A 211 7.46 -15.59 -8.24
N GLY A 212 6.97 -14.36 -8.44
CA GLY A 212 6.48 -13.90 -9.74
C GLY A 212 7.56 -14.00 -10.84
N ALA A 213 8.78 -13.53 -10.55
CA ALA A 213 9.92 -13.63 -11.46
C ALA A 213 10.29 -15.10 -11.75
N LEU A 214 10.33 -15.94 -10.71
CA LEU A 214 10.56 -17.38 -10.85
C LEU A 214 9.52 -18.02 -11.79
N CYS A 215 8.24 -17.67 -11.62
CA CYS A 215 7.18 -18.20 -12.47
C CYS A 215 7.33 -17.78 -13.93
N LEU A 216 7.78 -16.55 -14.19
CA LEU A 216 8.03 -16.06 -15.55
C LEU A 216 9.24 -16.74 -16.21
N PHE A 217 10.33 -16.97 -15.47
CA PHE A 217 11.53 -17.63 -16.01
C PHE A 217 11.29 -19.10 -16.35
N PHE A 218 10.47 -19.79 -15.54
CA PHE A 218 10.18 -21.21 -15.71
C PHE A 218 8.89 -21.51 -16.46
N SER A 219 8.20 -20.48 -16.99
CA SER A 219 6.98 -20.65 -17.78
C SER A 219 7.26 -21.44 -19.05
N SER A 220 6.49 -22.51 -19.27
CA SER A 220 6.46 -23.24 -20.54
C SER A 220 5.12 -23.95 -20.72
N ALA A 221 4.76 -24.28 -21.96
CA ALA A 221 3.53 -25.01 -22.28
C ALA A 221 3.38 -26.33 -21.50
N ASP A 222 4.48 -27.10 -21.35
CA ASP A 222 4.45 -28.41 -20.68
C ASP A 222 4.42 -28.34 -19.13
N ARG A 223 4.62 -27.15 -18.54
CA ARG A 223 4.76 -26.99 -17.09
C ARG A 223 3.62 -26.14 -16.56
N VAL A 224 2.69 -26.78 -15.86
CA VAL A 224 1.53 -26.12 -15.22
C VAL A 224 1.83 -25.55 -13.83
N TRP A 225 2.92 -25.98 -13.20
CA TRP A 225 3.26 -25.56 -11.83
C TRP A 225 3.54 -24.05 -11.70
N PRO A 226 4.21 -23.34 -12.65
CA PRO A 226 4.48 -21.91 -12.51
C PRO A 226 3.19 -21.10 -12.48
N ALA A 227 2.21 -21.46 -13.31
CA ALA A 227 0.91 -20.82 -13.34
C ALA A 227 0.17 -20.98 -12.01
N ARG A 228 0.18 -22.19 -11.43
CA ARG A 228 -0.45 -22.45 -10.12
C ARG A 228 0.25 -21.72 -8.99
N LEU A 229 1.59 -21.71 -8.97
CA LEU A 229 2.35 -20.98 -7.96
C LEU A 229 2.12 -19.47 -8.06
N ALA A 230 2.04 -18.92 -9.28
CA ALA A 230 1.75 -17.52 -9.52
C ALA A 230 0.37 -17.10 -9.00
N VAL A 231 -0.62 -18.00 -8.95
CA VAL A 231 -1.93 -17.72 -8.35
C VAL A 231 -1.87 -17.87 -6.84
N LEU A 232 -1.29 -18.98 -6.34
CA LEU A 232 -1.21 -19.30 -4.91
C LEU A 232 -0.44 -18.27 -4.11
N ILE A 233 0.59 -17.63 -4.69
CA ILE A 233 1.32 -16.57 -4.00
C ILE A 233 0.42 -15.37 -3.67
N GLY A 234 -0.71 -15.21 -4.36
CA GLY A 234 -1.75 -14.23 -4.03
C GLY A 234 -2.39 -14.41 -2.66
N LEU A 235 -2.23 -15.57 -2.00
CA LEU A 235 -2.71 -15.76 -0.62
C LEU A 235 -1.96 -14.90 0.39
N LEU A 236 -0.68 -14.58 0.13
CA LEU A 236 0.13 -13.73 1.00
C LEU A 236 -0.41 -12.28 1.04
N PRO A 237 -0.61 -11.58 -0.09
CA PRO A 237 -1.28 -10.29 -0.10
C PRO A 237 -2.74 -10.36 0.34
N LEU A 238 -3.44 -11.48 0.09
CA LEU A 238 -4.81 -11.67 0.60
C LEU A 238 -4.84 -11.60 2.14
N GLY A 239 -3.95 -12.33 2.81
CA GLY A 239 -3.88 -12.35 4.28
C GLY A 239 -3.58 -10.97 4.87
N VAL A 240 -2.59 -10.27 4.31
CA VAL A 240 -2.22 -8.91 4.75
C VAL A 240 -3.36 -7.91 4.49
N ALA A 241 -4.06 -8.02 3.36
CA ALA A 241 -5.20 -7.17 3.06
C ALA A 241 -6.36 -7.40 4.04
N LEU A 242 -6.61 -8.65 4.43
CA LEU A 242 -7.61 -8.97 5.46
C LEU A 242 -7.21 -8.36 6.82
N GLU A 243 -5.94 -8.45 7.20
CA GLU A 243 -5.44 -7.82 8.44
C GLU A 243 -5.58 -6.29 8.42
N PHE A 244 -5.52 -5.64 7.26
CA PHE A 244 -5.76 -4.20 7.14
C PHE A 244 -7.24 -3.80 7.23
N VAL A 245 -8.16 -4.73 6.97
CA VAL A 245 -9.61 -4.49 7.03
C VAL A 245 -10.20 -4.83 8.40
N LEU A 246 -9.58 -5.76 9.12
CA LEU A 246 -9.98 -6.21 10.47
C LEU A 246 -9.50 -5.24 11.55
#